data_AF-A0A526XRE8-F1
#
_entry.id   AF-A0A526XRE8-F1
#
_cell.length_a   1.000
_cell.length_b   1.000
_cell.length_c   1.000
_cell.angle_alpha   90.00
_cell.angle_beta   90.00
_cell.angle_gamma   90.00
#
_symmetry.space_group_name_H-M   'P 1'
#
loop_
_entity.id
_entity.type
_entity.pdbx_description
1 polymer ?
#
loop_
_entity_poly.entity_id
_entity_poly.type
_entity_poly.pdbx_seq_one_letter_code
_entity_poly.pdbx_strand_id
1 'polypeptide(L)'
;PAAVTLISVGYNAVRSIGPALGGIIVASSGPLTAFALATLTYLTMLWAIRRCKWSVGSSPLPREPLTTAIHDGARFTALSGEIKAAIARGTLF
;
A
#
# COMPACT_ATOMS: atom_id res chain seq x y z
N PRO A 1 8.16 -6.78 -9.90
CA PRO A 1 7.90 -7.77 -8.81
C PRO A 1 8.34 -7.29 -7.42
N ALA A 2 9.61 -6.89 -7.23
CA ALA A 2 10.16 -6.53 -5.91
C ALA A 2 9.41 -5.40 -5.18
N ALA A 3 8.95 -4.37 -5.91
CA ALA A 3 8.20 -3.26 -5.32
C ALA A 3 6.85 -3.71 -4.72
N VAL A 4 6.10 -4.56 -5.42
CA VAL A 4 4.82 -5.09 -4.94
C VAL A 4 5.04 -5.99 -3.72
N THR A 5 6.09 -6.82 -3.75
CA THR A 5 6.48 -7.63 -2.60
C THR A 5 6.84 -6.77 -1.39
N LEU A 6 7.63 -5.71 -1.58
CA LEU A 6 8.04 -4.81 -0.50
C LEU A 6 6.85 -4.10 0.15
N ILE A 7 5.91 -3.60 -0.67
CA ILE A 7 4.66 -3.01 -0.19
C ILE A 7 3.86 -4.05 0.61
N SER A 8 3.70 -5.26 0.07
CA SER A 8 2.98 -6.34 0.73
C SER A 8 3.61 -6.72 2.08
N VAL A 9 4.93 -6.84 2.14
CA VAL A 9 5.67 -7.12 3.38
C VAL A 9 5.42 -6.02 4.40
N GLY A 10 5.50 -4.75 4.00
CA GLY A 10 5.18 -3.61 4.87
C GLY A 10 3.76 -3.65 5.40
N TYR A 11 2.76 -3.89 4.53
CA TYR A 11 1.36 -3.99 4.93
C TYR A 11 1.09 -5.14 5.90
N ASN A 12 1.65 -6.33 5.63
CA ASN A 12 1.48 -7.49 6.50
C ASN A 12 2.17 -7.28 7.85
N ALA A 13 3.36 -6.67 7.88
CA ALA A 13 4.05 -6.34 9.11
C ALA A 13 3.23 -5.38 9.98
N VAL A 14 2.73 -4.28 9.40
CA VAL A 14 1.89 -3.31 10.13
C VAL A 14 0.57 -3.93 10.59
N ARG A 15 -0.06 -4.78 9.78
CA ARG A 15 -1.30 -5.49 10.16
C ARG A 15 -1.10 -6.37 11.39
N SER A 16 0.05 -7.03 11.52
CA SER A 16 0.34 -7.90 12.66
C SER A 16 0.79 -7.12 13.90
N ILE A 17 1.68 -6.12 13.73
CA ILE A 17 2.32 -5.40 14.85
C ILE A 17 1.47 -4.22 15.32
N GLY A 18 0.75 -3.57 14.41
CA GLY A 18 -0.03 -2.36 14.65
C GLY A 18 -1.07 -2.51 15.78
N PRO A 19 -1.94 -3.54 15.76
CA PRO A 19 -2.92 -3.75 16.83
C PRO A 19 -2.29 -3.98 18.20
N ALA A 20 -1.16 -4.70 18.26
CA ALA A 20 -0.45 -4.94 19.52
C ALA A 20 0.10 -3.65 20.11
N LEU A 21 0.81 -2.84 19.31
CA LEU A 21 1.32 -1.54 19.76
C LEU A 21 0.19 -0.56 20.10
N GLY A 22 -0.84 -0.49 19.25
CA GLY A 22 -2.01 0.34 19.49
C GLY A 22 -2.73 -0.03 20.79
N GLY A 23 -2.90 -1.33 21.06
CA GLY A 23 -3.49 -1.84 22.29
C GLY A 23 -2.71 -1.43 23.53
N ILE A 24 -1.37 -1.53 23.51
CA ILE A 24 -0.52 -1.10 24.63
C ILE A 24 -0.66 0.41 24.89
N ILE A 25 -0.67 1.23 23.83
CA ILE A 25 -0.81 2.69 23.97
C ILE A 25 -2.19 3.04 24.53
N VAL A 26 -3.26 2.43 24.01
CA VAL A 26 -4.63 2.67 24.49
C VAL A 26 -4.80 2.22 25.94
N ALA A 27 -4.25 1.05 26.32
CA ALA A 27 -4.36 0.52 27.67
C ALA A 27 -3.58 1.34 28.71
N SER A 28 -2.45 1.94 28.32
CA SER A 28 -1.61 2.73 29.23
C SER A 28 -2.03 4.20 29.34
N SER A 29 -2.39 4.82 28.21
CA SER A 29 -2.55 6.28 28.09
C SER A 29 -3.93 6.71 27.55
N GLY A 30 -4.83 5.76 27.31
CA GLY A 30 -6.18 5.99 26.81
C GLY A 30 -6.29 6.16 25.29
N PRO A 31 -7.52 6.11 24.74
CA PRO A 31 -7.76 6.20 23.30
C PRO A 31 -7.35 7.53 22.68
N LEU A 32 -7.54 8.65 23.38
CA LEU A 32 -7.24 9.99 22.87
C LEU A 32 -5.75 10.12 22.50
N THR A 33 -4.87 9.57 23.33
CA THR A 33 -3.41 9.57 23.11
C THR A 33 -3.03 8.75 21.88
N ALA A 34 -3.69 7.60 21.67
CA ALA A 34 -3.47 6.77 20.48
C ALA A 34 -3.86 7.50 19.19
N PHE A 35 -5.01 8.21 19.19
CA PHE A 35 -5.44 9.02 18.05
C PHE A 35 -4.53 10.23 17.81
N ALA A 36 -4.04 10.87 18.86
CA ALA A 36 -3.07 11.97 18.72
C ALA A 36 -1.76 11.48 18.09
N LEU A 37 -1.26 10.32 18.51
CA LEU A 37 -0.04 9.73 17.96
C LEU A 37 -0.22 9.30 16.49
N ALA A 38 -1.38 8.73 16.14
CA ALA A 38 -1.74 8.43 14.76
C ALA A 38 -1.75 9.70 13.89
N THR A 39 -2.35 10.78 14.40
CA THR A 39 -2.38 12.08 13.74
C THR A 39 -0.97 12.64 13.50
N LEU A 40 -0.11 12.59 14.52
CA LEU A 40 1.29 12.98 14.41
C LEU A 40 2.03 12.17 13.34
N THR A 41 1.75 10.87 13.24
CA THR A 41 2.35 9.99 12.21
C THR A 41 1.96 10.42 10.79
N TYR A 42 0.74 10.89 10.58
CA TYR A 42 0.36 11.46 9.27
C TYR A 42 1.11 12.77 8.97
N LEU A 43 1.34 13.60 9.98
CA LEU A 43 2.11 14.83 9.81
C LEU A 43 3.58 14.55 9.48
N THR A 44 4.19 13.57 10.15
CA THR A 44 5.58 13.15 9.85
C THR A 44 5.69 12.59 8.44
N MET A 45 4.71 11.80 7.99
CA MET A 45 4.63 11.31 6.61
C MET A 45 4.54 12.45 5.59
N LEU A 46 3.66 13.42 5.83
CA LEU A 46 3.50 14.59 4.96
C LEU A 46 4.80 15.41 4.89
N TRP A 47 5.49 15.55 6.03
CA TRP A 47 6.78 16.22 6.08
C TRP A 47 7.87 15.45 5.31
N ALA A 48 7.92 14.12 5.45
CA ALA A 48 8.85 13.27 4.70
C ALA A 48 8.66 13.42 3.19
N ILE A 49 7.42 13.36 2.71
CA ILE A 49 7.09 13.56 1.28
C ILE A 49 7.57 14.94 0.80
N ARG A 50 7.34 16.00 1.61
CA ARG A 50 7.80 17.36 1.27
C ARG A 50 9.33 17.48 1.22
N ARG A 51 10.04 16.71 2.03
CA ARG A 51 11.52 16.69 2.07
C ARG A 51 12.12 15.83 0.97
N CYS A 52 11.41 14.81 0.51
CA CYS A 52 11.85 13.94 -0.58
C CYS A 52 11.90 14.71 -1.90
N LYS A 53 13.11 15.08 -2.34
CA LYS A 53 13.35 15.58 -3.69
C LYS A 53 13.26 14.42 -4.68
N TRP A 54 12.14 14.32 -5.38
CA TRP A 54 11.96 13.29 -6.39
C TRP A 54 12.71 13.67 -7.68
N SER A 55 13.75 12.91 -8.02
CA SER A 55 14.42 13.01 -9.34
C SER A 55 13.89 11.88 -10.23
N VAL A 56 12.84 12.16 -11.02
CA VAL A 56 12.42 11.22 -12.07
C VAL A 56 13.36 11.42 -13.25
N GLY A 57 14.15 10.40 -13.59
CA GLY A 57 14.87 10.40 -14.86
C GLY A 57 13.88 10.44 -16.03
N SER A 58 14.09 11.33 -17.00
CA SER A 58 13.23 11.41 -18.18
C SER A 58 13.17 10.06 -18.89
N SER A 59 11.97 9.48 -18.99
CA SER A 59 11.76 8.27 -19.79
C SER A 59 11.73 8.65 -21.27
N PRO A 60 12.52 8.00 -22.14
CA PRO A 60 12.49 8.24 -23.58
C PRO A 60 11.25 7.64 -24.27
N LEU A 61 10.45 6.87 -23.54
CA LEU A 61 9.27 6.19 -24.08
C LEU A 61 8.04 7.12 -24.10
N PRO A 62 7.20 7.06 -25.15
CA PRO A 62 5.92 7.74 -25.18
C PRO A 62 5.07 7.33 -23.98
N ARG A 63 4.34 8.29 -23.41
CA ARG A 63 3.39 8.01 -22.32
C ARG A 63 2.29 7.12 -22.84
N GLU A 64 2.18 5.92 -22.29
CA GLU A 64 1.03 5.06 -22.52
C GLU A 64 -0.20 5.65 -21.79
N PRO A 65 -1.36 5.80 -22.47
CA PRO A 65 -2.56 6.25 -21.80
C PRO A 65 -3.00 5.21 -20.77
N LEU A 66 -3.37 5.68 -19.58
CA LEU A 66 -3.75 4.83 -18.45
C LEU A 66 -4.86 3.82 -18.82
N THR A 67 -5.77 4.21 -19.72
CA THR A 67 -6.85 3.34 -20.21
C THR A 67 -6.34 2.12 -20.95
N THR A 68 -5.31 2.27 -21.78
CA THR A 68 -4.71 1.16 -22.54
C THR A 68 -3.99 0.22 -21.60
N ALA A 69 -3.21 0.75 -20.66
CA ALA A 69 -2.54 -0.05 -19.65
C ALA A 69 -3.54 -0.84 -18.77
N ILE A 70 -4.67 -0.22 -18.39
CA ILE A 70 -5.76 -0.89 -17.64
C ILE A 70 -6.38 -2.00 -18.48
N HIS A 71 -6.71 -1.73 -19.75
CA HIS A 71 -7.31 -2.72 -20.65
C HIS A 71 -6.39 -3.93 -20.84
N ASP A 72 -5.10 -3.70 -21.06
CA ASP A 72 -4.13 -4.78 -21.25
C ASP A 72 -3.93 -5.60 -19.97
N GLY A 73 -3.93 -4.93 -18.80
CA GLY A 73 -3.97 -5.61 -17.51
C GLY A 73 -5.22 -6.49 -17.33
N ALA A 74 -6.40 -5.95 -17.65
CA ALA A 74 -7.66 -6.69 -17.56
C ALA A 74 -7.68 -7.89 -18.52
N ARG A 75 -7.21 -7.70 -19.75
CA ARG A 75 -7.09 -8.77 -20.75
C ARG A 75 -6.13 -9.86 -20.28
N PHE A 76 -4.97 -9.48 -19.73
CA PHE A 76 -4.00 -10.42 -19.17
C PHE A 76 -4.60 -11.24 -18.01
N THR A 77 -5.29 -10.58 -17.08
CA THR A 77 -6.00 -11.23 -15.98
C THR A 77 -7.07 -12.21 -16.48
N ALA A 78 -7.85 -11.83 -17.50
CA ALA A 78 -8.89 -12.69 -18.07
C ALA A 78 -8.31 -13.95 -18.76
N LEU A 79 -7.12 -13.85 -19.34
CA LEU A 79 -6.43 -14.95 -20.01
C LEU A 79 -5.70 -15.88 -19.02
N SER A 80 -5.31 -15.39 -17.85
CA SER A 80 -4.54 -16.17 -16.87
C SER A 80 -5.43 -16.99 -15.93
N GLY A 81 -5.37 -18.32 -16.05
CA GLY A 81 -6.10 -19.26 -15.18
C GLY A 81 -5.72 -19.13 -13.70
N GLU A 82 -4.43 -18.99 -13.40
CA GLU A 82 -3.90 -18.83 -12.03
C GLU A 82 -4.44 -17.57 -11.35
N ILE A 83 -4.46 -16.44 -12.07
CA ILE A 83 -4.95 -15.17 -11.53
C ILE A 83 -6.47 -15.25 -11.30
N LYS A 84 -7.23 -15.80 -12.24
CA LYS A 84 -8.67 -16.03 -12.06
C LYS A 84 -8.96 -16.90 -10.84
N ALA A 85 -8.21 -17.99 -10.66
CA ALA A 85 -8.37 -18.88 -9.52
C ALA A 85 -8.02 -18.17 -8.19
N ALA A 86 -6.95 -17.37 -8.17
CA ALA A 86 -6.57 -16.58 -7.00
C ALA A 86 -7.64 -15.54 -6.62
N ILE A 87 -8.19 -14.82 -7.61
CA ILE A 87 -9.28 -13.86 -7.40
C ILE A 87 -10.53 -14.58 -6.89
N ALA A 88 -10.94 -15.67 -7.54
CA ALA A 88 -12.12 -16.43 -7.13
C ALA A 88 -12.04 -16.92 -5.69
N ARG A 89 -10.86 -17.42 -5.27
CA ARG A 89 -10.60 -17.75 -3.86
C ARG A 89 -10.73 -16.52 -2.96
N GLY A 90 -10.05 -15.42 -3.31
CA GLY A 90 -10.08 -14.19 -2.51
C GLY A 90 -11.46 -13.52 -2.39
N THR A 91 -12.40 -13.77 -3.32
CA THR A 91 -13.78 -13.28 -3.23
C THR A 91 -14.72 -14.20 -2.45
N LEU A 92 -14.35 -15.47 -2.30
CA LEU A 92 -15.19 -16.48 -1.65
C LEU A 92 -14.97 -16.54 -0.13
N PHE A 93 -13.82 -16.07 0.35
CA PHE A 93 -13.43 -16.00 1.77
C PHE A 93 -13.43 -14.55 2.26
#